data_AF-A0A6P6RWF1-F1
#
_entry.id   AF-A0A6P6RWF1-F1
#
_cell.length_a   1.000
_cell.length_b   1.000
_cell.length_c   1.000
_cell.angle_alpha   90.00
_cell.angle_beta   90.00
_cell.angle_gamma   90.00
#
_symmetry.space_group_name_H-M   'P 1'
#
loop_
_entity.id
_entity.type
_entity.pdbx_description
1 polymer ?
#
loop_
_entity_poly.entity_id
_entity_poly.type
_entity_poly.pdbx_seq_one_letter_code
_entity_poly.pdbx_strand_id
1 'polypeptide(L)'
;MPIPCICEKARGGAHGAHAAVAGRRAATAAFAIALRAAFADKTLKVETFHAEGLTVLLVAAQILESLIDELTVPDAYFHSPLFMEVLDNVCLCVTSGFSERAQQLLLRLCVRRGLGEPICARGFAFLGASAAAEQQELAALSAEAVTTNTAAFKPDNSRRHGVALRNRSRLVWLGLLQHIVSTHGINHATSSRSSPTSGGSHLAESHLQTLKVLTSLGSPEVRTATAALASCLPQPAQTASSYSNASKALPMCLFCLLRSSSLVGSGMDEHFSEACPCLALCSHCSTVLERRSLGQDEVVACRGLGLPWAALYARDGPVNFVAGHTLCCSVAFLNFFAAGMCSAPPDTEHGYCMYCDACLGPQLEVWRHHLLHCCDKNPRNRKHQQQGEASAAVDAGNPEQTNEECAQLQHQKQG
;
A
#
# COMPACT_ATOMS: atom_id res chain seq x y z
N MET A 1 -16.97 9.92 -27.31
CA MET A 1 -16.67 10.47 -28.65
C MET A 1 -16.16 9.32 -29.52
N PRO A 2 -16.74 9.05 -30.69
CA PRO A 2 -16.23 7.98 -31.56
C PRO A 2 -14.93 8.44 -32.24
N ILE A 3 -13.92 7.57 -32.20
CA ILE A 3 -12.67 7.75 -32.95
C ILE A 3 -13.02 7.63 -34.45
N PRO A 4 -12.64 8.58 -35.31
CA PRO A 4 -13.00 8.53 -36.73
C PRO A 4 -12.23 7.41 -37.43
N CYS A 5 -12.96 6.39 -37.89
CA CYS A 5 -12.46 5.38 -38.81
C CYS A 5 -12.16 6.01 -40.17
N ILE A 6 -10.89 6.30 -40.44
CA ILE A 6 -10.42 6.71 -41.76
C ILE A 6 -10.25 5.44 -42.61
N CYS A 7 -11.28 5.11 -43.38
CA CYS A 7 -11.21 4.10 -44.44
C CYS A 7 -11.78 4.69 -45.73
N GLU A 8 -11.01 5.61 -46.34
CA GLU A 8 -11.32 6.14 -47.66
C GLU A 8 -10.58 5.32 -48.72
N LYS A 9 -11.36 4.65 -49.58
CA LYS A 9 -10.93 3.62 -50.51
C LYS A 9 -10.33 4.25 -51.77
N ALA A 10 -9.06 4.63 -51.73
CA ALA A 10 -8.33 5.10 -52.92
C ALA A 10 -7.88 3.91 -53.80
N ARG A 11 -8.48 3.76 -54.99
CA ARG A 11 -7.97 2.90 -56.07
C ARG A 11 -7.06 3.73 -56.97
N GLY A 12 -5.74 3.47 -56.94
CA GLY A 12 -4.83 3.89 -58.01
C GLY A 12 -3.41 4.23 -57.56
N GLY A 13 -2.44 3.40 -57.94
CA GLY A 13 -1.02 3.75 -58.02
C GLY A 13 -0.14 3.30 -56.85
N ALA A 14 0.91 2.53 -57.15
CA ALA A 14 1.93 2.04 -56.20
C ALA A 14 2.64 3.17 -55.40
N HIS A 15 2.51 4.43 -55.82
CA HIS A 15 2.99 5.60 -55.06
C HIS A 15 2.16 5.90 -53.80
N GLY A 16 0.92 5.43 -53.69
CA GLY A 16 0.07 5.65 -52.51
C GLY A 16 0.44 4.81 -51.28
N ALA A 17 1.06 3.64 -51.48
CA ALA A 17 1.39 2.73 -50.38
C ALA A 17 2.49 3.30 -49.47
N HIS A 18 3.50 3.98 -50.04
CA HIS A 18 4.58 4.60 -49.28
C HIS A 18 4.08 5.79 -48.44
N ALA A 19 3.18 6.62 -48.99
CA ALA A 19 2.58 7.74 -48.27
C ALA A 19 1.72 7.27 -47.08
N ALA A 20 0.92 6.21 -47.27
CA ALA A 20 0.11 5.63 -46.19
C ALA A 20 0.94 4.98 -45.07
N VAL A 21 2.10 4.42 -45.40
CA VAL A 21 3.03 3.88 -44.39
C VAL A 21 3.74 5.00 -43.63
N ALA A 22 4.16 6.06 -44.33
CA ALA A 22 4.78 7.23 -43.70
C ALA A 22 3.81 7.94 -42.72
N GLY A 23 2.55 8.11 -43.12
CA GLY A 23 1.52 8.70 -42.26
C GLY A 23 1.27 7.90 -40.98
N ARG A 24 1.22 6.56 -41.07
CA ARG A 24 1.08 5.69 -39.89
C ARG A 24 2.27 5.77 -38.94
N ARG A 25 3.50 5.82 -39.46
CA ARG A 25 4.71 5.98 -38.63
C ARG A 25 4.72 7.30 -37.86
N ALA A 26 4.37 8.40 -38.54
CA ALA A 26 4.27 9.71 -37.90
C ALA A 26 3.22 9.74 -36.78
N ALA A 27 2.05 9.13 -37.02
CA ALA A 27 1.00 9.01 -36.00
C ALA A 27 1.48 8.20 -34.79
N THR A 28 2.10 7.03 -35.00
CA THR A 28 2.61 6.20 -33.88
C THR A 28 3.67 6.92 -33.05
N ALA A 29 4.56 7.69 -33.69
CA ALA A 29 5.56 8.48 -32.97
C ALA A 29 4.91 9.59 -32.13
N ALA A 30 3.91 10.29 -32.69
CA ALA A 30 3.17 11.31 -31.95
C ALA A 30 2.46 10.73 -30.71
N PHE A 31 1.87 9.54 -30.82
CA PHE A 31 1.28 8.84 -29.68
C PHE A 31 2.31 8.51 -28.59
N ALA A 32 3.48 7.98 -28.97
CA ALA A 32 4.53 7.68 -28.00
C ALA A 32 4.99 8.96 -27.27
N ILE A 33 5.16 10.07 -27.98
CA ILE A 33 5.55 11.36 -27.41
C ILE A 33 4.49 11.88 -26.43
N ALA A 34 3.21 11.78 -26.79
CA ALA A 34 2.10 12.22 -25.94
C ALA A 34 2.00 11.37 -24.67
N LEU A 35 2.09 10.04 -24.78
CA LEU A 35 2.11 9.14 -23.64
C LEU A 35 3.32 9.39 -22.74
N ARG A 36 4.50 9.59 -23.33
CA ARG A 36 5.72 9.94 -22.59
C ARG A 36 5.50 11.20 -21.78
N ALA A 37 4.97 12.26 -22.39
CA ALA A 37 4.68 13.52 -21.69
C ALA A 37 3.70 13.32 -20.53
N ALA A 38 2.62 12.56 -20.76
CA ALA A 38 1.62 12.29 -19.73
C ALA A 38 2.17 11.50 -18.53
N PHE A 39 2.99 10.47 -18.75
CA PHE A 39 3.60 9.70 -17.65
C PHE A 39 4.82 10.39 -17.02
N ALA A 40 5.49 11.29 -17.73
CA ALA A 40 6.62 12.06 -17.22
C ALA A 40 6.18 13.23 -16.34
N ASP A 41 4.92 13.67 -16.45
CA ASP A 41 4.43 14.82 -15.71
C ASP A 41 4.49 14.57 -14.20
N LYS A 42 5.40 15.31 -13.54
CA LYS A 42 5.65 15.22 -12.11
C LYS A 42 4.60 15.97 -11.30
N THR A 43 3.88 16.91 -11.90
CA THR A 43 2.82 17.66 -11.21
C THR A 43 1.67 16.75 -10.78
N LEU A 44 1.50 15.63 -11.49
CA LEU A 44 0.53 14.58 -11.20
C LEU A 44 1.02 13.57 -10.15
N LYS A 45 2.30 13.62 -9.76
CA LYS A 45 2.96 12.64 -8.86
C LYS A 45 3.11 13.13 -7.42
N VAL A 46 2.91 14.43 -7.16
CA VAL A 46 3.06 15.01 -5.82
C VAL A 46 1.79 14.76 -5.01
N GLU A 47 1.96 14.22 -3.80
CA GLU A 47 0.97 13.59 -2.91
C GLU A 47 -0.24 14.44 -2.49
N THR A 48 -0.31 15.70 -2.91
CA THR A 48 -1.54 16.48 -2.84
C THR A 48 -2.44 16.06 -4.00
N PHE A 49 -3.30 15.08 -3.73
CA PHE A 49 -4.37 14.56 -4.60
C PHE A 49 -5.33 15.67 -5.07
N HIS A 50 -4.87 16.54 -5.95
CA HIS A 50 -5.76 17.30 -6.80
C HIS A 50 -6.35 16.32 -7.81
N ALA A 51 -7.68 16.11 -7.72
CA ALA A 51 -8.44 15.15 -8.53
C ALA A 51 -8.18 15.29 -10.05
N GLU A 52 -7.77 16.47 -10.49
CA GLU A 52 -7.46 16.79 -11.89
C GLU A 52 -6.20 16.04 -12.39
N GLY A 53 -5.16 15.92 -11.57
CA GLY A 53 -3.90 15.34 -12.01
C GLY A 53 -3.99 13.82 -12.28
N LEU A 54 -4.80 13.13 -11.48
CA LEU A 54 -5.07 11.70 -11.65
C LEU A 54 -5.78 11.41 -12.98
N THR A 55 -6.57 12.37 -13.49
CA THR A 55 -7.37 12.18 -14.70
C THR A 55 -6.49 12.02 -15.94
N VAL A 56 -5.40 12.80 -16.06
CA VAL A 56 -4.47 12.70 -17.20
C VAL A 56 -3.76 11.35 -17.23
N LEU A 57 -3.28 10.86 -16.08
CA LEU A 57 -2.64 9.54 -15.98
C LEU A 57 -3.62 8.40 -16.27
N LEU A 58 -4.86 8.51 -15.81
CA LEU A 58 -5.91 7.51 -16.11
C LEU A 58 -6.25 7.46 -17.60
N VAL A 59 -6.38 8.61 -18.25
CA VAL A 59 -6.61 8.69 -19.70
C VAL A 59 -5.42 8.12 -20.47
N ALA A 60 -4.18 8.49 -20.10
CA ALA A 60 -2.97 7.95 -20.71
C ALA A 60 -2.87 6.42 -20.54
N ALA A 61 -3.18 5.91 -19.35
CA ALA A 61 -3.25 4.48 -19.08
C ALA A 61 -4.31 3.78 -19.93
N GLN A 62 -5.50 4.36 -20.07
CA GLN A 62 -6.57 3.79 -20.88
C GLN A 62 -6.18 3.73 -22.37
N ILE A 63 -5.55 4.78 -22.88
CA ILE A 63 -5.02 4.81 -24.26
C ILE A 63 -3.96 3.72 -24.42
N LEU A 64 -3.02 3.61 -23.47
CA LEU A 64 -1.99 2.59 -23.51
C LEU A 64 -2.56 1.17 -23.45
N GLU A 65 -3.56 0.89 -22.62
CA GLU A 65 -4.26 -0.40 -22.62
C GLU A 65 -4.87 -0.72 -23.97
N SER A 66 -5.53 0.25 -24.58
CA SER A 66 -6.16 0.09 -25.89
C SER A 66 -5.11 -0.26 -26.94
N LEU A 67 -3.95 0.42 -26.93
CA LEU A 67 -2.83 0.11 -27.82
C LEU A 67 -2.24 -1.28 -27.57
N ILE A 68 -2.11 -1.68 -26.30
CA ILE A 68 -1.58 -3.01 -25.94
C ILE A 68 -2.45 -4.12 -26.51
N ASP A 69 -3.78 -3.98 -26.37
CA ASP A 69 -4.74 -4.99 -26.81
C ASP A 69 -5.03 -4.96 -28.32
N GLU A 70 -4.69 -3.85 -29.01
CA GLU A 70 -4.91 -3.72 -30.44
C GLU A 70 -3.84 -4.47 -31.28
N LEU A 71 -4.19 -5.65 -31.77
CA LEU A 71 -3.32 -6.52 -32.57
C LEU A 71 -2.83 -5.89 -33.89
N THR A 72 -3.43 -4.79 -34.35
CA THR A 72 -3.00 -4.07 -35.56
C THR A 72 -1.70 -3.29 -35.34
N VAL A 73 -1.38 -2.94 -34.09
CA VAL A 73 -0.16 -2.22 -33.73
C VAL A 73 1.03 -3.19 -33.80
N PRO A 74 2.04 -2.94 -34.65
CA PRO A 74 3.18 -3.84 -34.80
C PRO A 74 4.02 -3.93 -33.52
N ASP A 75 4.54 -5.11 -33.18
CA ASP A 75 5.40 -5.28 -31.99
C ASP A 75 6.69 -4.42 -32.06
N ALA A 76 7.16 -4.12 -33.26
CA ALA A 76 8.28 -3.20 -33.49
C ALA A 76 8.03 -1.79 -32.92
N TYR A 77 6.77 -1.35 -32.79
CA TYR A 77 6.42 -0.09 -32.13
C TYR A 77 6.76 -0.15 -30.63
N PHE A 78 6.36 -1.23 -29.96
CA PHE A 78 6.60 -1.44 -28.53
C PHE A 78 8.08 -1.65 -28.20
N HIS A 79 8.90 -2.00 -29.20
CA HIS A 79 10.35 -2.14 -29.09
C HIS A 79 11.11 -0.90 -29.59
N SER A 80 10.40 0.14 -30.02
CA SER A 80 11.02 1.37 -30.50
C SER A 80 11.64 2.16 -29.35
N PRO A 81 12.73 2.92 -29.59
CA PRO A 81 13.34 3.78 -28.56
C PRO A 81 12.35 4.77 -27.93
N LEU A 82 11.45 5.35 -28.73
CA LEU A 82 10.44 6.28 -28.23
C LEU A 82 9.46 5.61 -27.26
N PHE A 83 9.07 4.36 -27.51
CA PHE A 83 8.20 3.63 -26.59
C PHE A 83 8.95 3.18 -25.34
N MET A 84 10.25 2.87 -25.44
CA MET A 84 11.07 2.56 -24.26
C MET A 84 11.10 3.72 -23.26
N GLU A 85 11.06 4.97 -23.73
CA GLU A 85 10.92 6.13 -22.84
C GLU A 85 9.54 6.20 -22.18
N VAL A 86 8.46 5.79 -22.87
CA VAL A 86 7.14 5.65 -22.24
C VAL A 86 7.20 4.59 -21.14
N LEU A 87 7.82 3.45 -21.43
CA LEU A 87 7.99 2.36 -20.49
C LEU A 87 8.80 2.78 -19.25
N ASP A 88 9.86 3.57 -19.42
CA ASP A 88 10.62 4.14 -18.30
C ASP A 88 9.71 4.95 -17.39
N ASN A 89 8.85 5.80 -17.95
CA ASN A 89 7.95 6.64 -17.17
C ASN A 89 6.83 5.83 -16.48
N VAL A 90 6.31 4.78 -17.12
CA VAL A 90 5.35 3.85 -16.48
C VAL A 90 6.01 3.09 -15.32
N CYS A 91 7.26 2.65 -15.49
CA CYS A 91 8.04 2.02 -14.42
C CYS A 91 8.18 2.96 -13.21
N LEU A 92 8.41 4.26 -13.43
CA LEU A 92 8.44 5.25 -12.35
C LEU A 92 7.08 5.46 -11.64
N CYS A 93 5.97 5.09 -12.27
CA CYS A 93 4.65 5.15 -11.64
C CYS A 93 4.37 3.96 -10.71
N VAL A 94 5.17 2.88 -10.77
CA VAL A 94 5.05 1.72 -9.86
C VAL A 94 5.30 2.11 -8.40
N THR A 95 6.02 3.21 -8.18
CA THR A 95 6.36 3.71 -6.83
C THR A 95 5.43 4.81 -6.33
N SER A 96 4.41 5.21 -7.12
CA SER A 96 3.50 6.30 -6.77
C SER A 96 2.14 5.79 -6.29
N GLY A 97 1.22 6.70 -5.98
CA GLY A 97 -0.20 6.38 -5.76
C GLY A 97 -0.89 5.71 -6.96
N PHE A 98 -0.25 5.69 -8.13
CA PHE A 98 -0.71 5.01 -9.35
C PHE A 98 -0.12 3.59 -9.51
N SER A 99 0.52 3.07 -8.46
CA SER A 99 1.32 1.83 -8.49
C SER A 99 0.57 0.60 -9.02
N GLU A 100 -0.68 0.38 -8.63
CA GLU A 100 -1.43 -0.80 -9.03
C GLU A 100 -1.76 -0.78 -10.53
N ARG A 101 -2.27 0.35 -11.03
CA ARG A 101 -2.61 0.50 -12.45
C ARG A 101 -1.37 0.42 -13.32
N ALA A 102 -0.25 1.00 -12.86
CA ALA A 102 1.06 0.84 -13.50
C ALA A 102 1.51 -0.63 -13.54
N GLN A 103 1.39 -1.37 -12.44
CA GLN A 103 1.71 -2.81 -12.40
C GLN A 103 0.86 -3.60 -13.41
N GLN A 104 -0.45 -3.37 -13.45
CA GLN A 104 -1.35 -4.03 -14.41
C GLN A 104 -0.93 -3.76 -15.86
N LEU A 105 -0.59 -2.50 -16.18
CA LEU A 105 -0.07 -2.12 -17.50
C LEU A 105 1.23 -2.86 -17.85
N LEU A 106 2.18 -2.90 -16.91
CA LEU A 106 3.46 -3.58 -17.12
C LEU A 106 3.29 -5.09 -17.31
N LEU A 107 2.41 -5.72 -16.52
CA LEU A 107 2.06 -7.13 -16.69
C LEU A 107 1.41 -7.39 -18.05
N ARG A 108 0.50 -6.52 -18.50
CA ARG A 108 -0.11 -6.65 -19.84
C ARG A 108 0.92 -6.46 -20.95
N LEU A 109 1.81 -5.48 -20.86
CA LEU A 109 2.91 -5.29 -21.80
C LEU A 109 3.82 -6.52 -21.86
N CYS A 110 4.11 -7.10 -20.71
CA CYS A 110 4.90 -8.32 -20.59
C CYS A 110 4.23 -9.50 -21.31
N VAL A 111 2.94 -9.76 -21.01
CA VAL A 111 2.19 -10.91 -21.54
C VAL A 111 1.83 -10.74 -23.02
N ARG A 112 1.35 -9.57 -23.43
CA ARG A 112 0.82 -9.33 -24.77
C ARG A 112 1.88 -8.95 -25.79
N ARG A 113 2.94 -8.25 -25.36
CA ARG A 113 3.94 -7.65 -26.25
C ARG A 113 5.35 -8.16 -26.03
N GLY A 114 5.54 -9.15 -25.14
CA GLY A 114 6.84 -9.77 -24.91
C GLY A 114 7.87 -8.85 -24.23
N LEU A 115 7.41 -7.80 -23.54
CA LEU A 115 8.30 -6.81 -22.91
C LEU A 115 8.84 -7.23 -21.52
N GLY A 116 8.80 -8.52 -21.19
CA GLY A 116 9.21 -9.01 -19.88
C GLY A 116 10.67 -8.72 -19.54
N GLU A 117 11.60 -9.00 -20.45
CA GLU A 117 13.03 -8.72 -20.24
C GLU A 117 13.31 -7.22 -20.05
N PRO A 118 12.83 -6.31 -20.94
CA PRO A 118 12.97 -4.87 -20.73
C PRO A 118 12.40 -4.35 -19.40
N ILE A 119 11.29 -4.92 -18.92
CA ILE A 119 10.67 -4.55 -17.64
C ILE A 119 11.51 -5.08 -16.47
N CYS A 120 11.95 -6.33 -16.54
CA CYS A 120 12.81 -6.95 -15.53
C CYS A 120 14.12 -6.18 -15.35
N ALA A 121 14.81 -5.84 -16.45
CA ALA A 121 16.06 -5.10 -16.42
C ALA A 121 15.92 -3.76 -15.66
N ARG A 122 14.82 -3.03 -15.91
CA ARG A 122 14.51 -1.77 -15.21
C ARG A 122 14.21 -1.97 -13.74
N GLY A 123 13.40 -2.98 -13.41
CA GLY A 123 13.09 -3.30 -12.02
C GLY A 123 14.34 -3.68 -11.22
N PHE A 124 15.22 -4.50 -11.79
CA PHE A 124 16.50 -4.85 -11.14
C PHE A 124 17.43 -3.64 -11.00
N ALA A 125 17.54 -2.79 -12.03
CA ALA A 125 18.31 -1.54 -11.93
C ALA A 125 17.76 -0.62 -10.83
N PHE A 126 16.44 -0.49 -10.72
CA PHE A 126 15.79 0.27 -9.65
C PHE A 126 16.09 -0.30 -8.26
N LEU A 127 15.98 -1.61 -8.09
CA LEU A 127 16.25 -2.28 -6.82
C LEU A 127 17.74 -2.16 -6.43
N GLY A 128 18.65 -2.28 -7.38
CA GLY A 128 20.09 -2.08 -7.18
C GLY A 128 20.41 -0.64 -6.76
N ALA A 129 19.85 0.36 -7.46
CA ALA A 129 20.01 1.77 -7.09
C ALA A 129 19.43 2.07 -5.70
N SER A 130 18.29 1.48 -5.36
CA SER A 130 17.67 1.63 -4.05
C SER A 130 18.52 1.03 -2.92
N ALA A 131 19.15 -0.13 -3.16
CA ALA A 131 20.06 -0.76 -2.21
C ALA A 131 21.35 0.06 -2.02
N ALA A 132 21.93 0.58 -3.10
CA ALA A 132 23.11 1.42 -3.04
C ALA A 132 22.84 2.72 -2.26
N ALA A 133 21.68 3.36 -2.47
CA ALA A 133 21.27 4.54 -1.72
C ALA A 133 21.11 4.26 -0.21
N GLU A 134 20.55 3.11 0.15
CA GLU A 134 20.44 2.68 1.56
C GLU A 134 21.82 2.46 2.19
N GLN A 135 22.74 1.81 1.47
CA GLN A 135 24.10 1.57 1.96
C GLN A 135 24.90 2.86 2.13
N GLN A 136 24.73 3.82 1.22
CA GLN A 136 25.33 5.15 1.34
C GLN A 136 24.77 5.92 2.55
N GLU A 137 23.47 5.80 2.82
CA GLU A 137 22.83 6.43 3.97
C GLU A 137 23.30 5.83 5.31
N LEU A 138 23.47 4.50 5.37
CA LEU A 138 24.07 3.80 6.51
C LEU A 138 25.53 4.20 6.74
N ALA A 139 26.32 4.31 5.67
CA ALA A 139 27.71 4.76 5.75
C ALA A 139 27.80 6.20 6.30
N ALA A 140 26.93 7.11 5.85
CA ALA A 140 26.85 8.48 6.36
C ALA A 140 26.50 8.52 7.87
N LEU A 141 25.52 7.72 8.30
CA LEU A 141 25.16 7.62 9.72
C LEU A 141 26.30 7.07 10.58
N SER A 142 27.05 6.09 10.06
CA SER A 142 28.21 5.54 10.76
C SER A 142 29.35 6.57 10.92
N ALA A 143 29.54 7.44 9.92
CA ALA A 143 30.55 8.51 9.99
C ALA A 143 30.15 9.64 10.96
N GLU A 144 28.86 9.99 11.01
CA GLU A 144 28.32 10.99 11.95
C GLU A 144 28.42 10.52 13.42
N ALA A 145 28.20 9.22 13.67
CA ALA A 145 28.30 8.63 15.01
C ALA A 145 29.72 8.69 15.60
N VAL A 146 30.75 8.76 14.75
CA VAL A 146 32.16 8.84 15.20
C VAL A 146 32.57 10.27 15.58
N THR A 147 31.84 11.30 15.14
CA THR A 147 32.26 12.71 15.27
C THR A 147 31.45 13.54 16.27
N THR A 148 30.27 13.06 16.69
CA THR A 148 29.37 13.84 17.55
C THR A 148 29.34 13.30 18.99
N ASN A 149 29.91 14.11 19.91
CA ASN A 149 29.69 13.96 21.35
C ASN A 149 28.19 13.98 21.66
N THR A 150 27.77 13.10 22.58
CA THR A 150 26.43 12.63 23.00
C THR A 150 25.33 13.67 23.32
N ALA A 151 25.48 14.95 22.99
CA ALA A 151 24.49 15.97 23.31
C ALA A 151 23.41 16.09 22.21
N ALA A 152 22.27 15.45 22.46
CA ALA A 152 20.96 15.68 21.84
C ALA A 152 20.79 15.33 20.35
N PHE A 153 20.76 14.03 20.03
CA PHE A 153 20.25 13.54 18.75
C PHE A 153 18.72 13.70 18.71
N LYS A 154 18.22 14.71 17.98
CA LYS A 154 16.78 14.86 17.71
C LYS A 154 16.47 14.13 16.39
N PRO A 155 15.72 13.01 16.41
CA PRO A 155 15.42 12.28 15.18
C PRO A 155 14.62 13.16 14.21
N ASP A 156 15.15 13.35 13.01
CA ASP A 156 14.51 14.13 11.95
C ASP A 156 13.39 13.31 11.31
N ASN A 157 12.14 13.75 11.51
CA ASN A 157 10.93 13.09 10.99
C ASN A 157 10.90 13.05 9.45
N SER A 158 11.57 13.99 8.77
CA SER A 158 11.66 14.01 7.30
C SER A 158 12.36 12.76 6.75
N ARG A 159 13.42 12.33 7.45
CA ARG A 159 14.24 11.17 7.04
C ARG A 159 13.47 9.85 7.14
N ARG A 160 12.61 9.71 8.16
CA ARG A 160 11.77 8.50 8.35
C ARG A 160 10.77 8.29 7.22
N HIS A 161 10.18 9.37 6.72
CA HIS A 161 9.20 9.30 5.64
C HIS A 161 9.83 8.84 4.32
N GLY A 162 11.02 9.34 3.99
CA GLY A 162 11.77 8.93 2.80
C GLY A 162 12.13 7.43 2.81
N VAL A 163 12.55 6.89 3.95
CA VAL A 163 12.88 5.46 4.10
C VAL A 163 11.64 4.58 3.90
N ALA A 164 10.51 4.95 4.50
CA ALA A 164 9.26 4.21 4.36
C ALA A 164 8.78 4.16 2.89
N LEU A 165 8.83 5.29 2.18
CA LEU A 165 8.43 5.38 0.77
C LEU A 165 9.33 4.52 -0.14
N ARG A 166 10.65 4.54 0.08
CA ARG A 166 11.60 3.68 -0.65
C ARG A 166 11.34 2.20 -0.39
N ASN A 167 11.11 1.81 0.87
CA ASN A 167 10.84 0.42 1.22
C ASN A 167 9.54 -0.09 0.59
N ARG A 168 8.47 0.71 0.62
CA ARG A 168 7.23 0.39 -0.09
C ARG A 168 7.47 0.17 -1.58
N SER A 169 8.19 1.08 -2.22
CA SER A 169 8.54 1.01 -3.64
C SER A 169 9.30 -0.27 -4.00
N ARG A 170 10.27 -0.67 -3.16
CA ARG A 170 11.04 -1.91 -3.34
C ARG A 170 10.16 -3.14 -3.25
N LEU A 171 9.25 -3.20 -2.27
CA LEU A 171 8.32 -4.34 -2.13
C LEU A 171 7.42 -4.48 -3.34
N VAL A 172 6.90 -3.38 -3.87
CA VAL A 172 6.07 -3.39 -5.09
C VAL A 172 6.86 -3.94 -6.28
N TRP A 173 8.09 -3.46 -6.48
CA TRP A 173 8.97 -3.96 -7.55
C TRP A 173 9.32 -5.43 -7.39
N LEU A 174 9.63 -5.88 -6.17
CA LEU A 174 9.91 -7.28 -5.89
C LEU A 174 8.72 -8.18 -6.24
N GLY A 175 7.51 -7.79 -5.83
CA GLY A 175 6.27 -8.51 -6.17
C GLY A 175 6.03 -8.58 -7.68
N LEU A 176 6.19 -7.46 -8.39
CA LEU A 176 6.04 -7.39 -9.84
C LEU A 176 7.06 -8.28 -10.56
N LEU A 177 8.34 -8.20 -10.19
CA LEU A 177 9.40 -9.00 -10.80
C LEU A 177 9.23 -10.49 -10.50
N GLN A 178 8.89 -10.84 -9.27
CA GLN A 178 8.59 -12.22 -8.90
C GLN A 178 7.44 -12.77 -9.75
N HIS A 179 6.38 -11.99 -9.97
CA HIS A 179 5.28 -12.39 -10.82
C HIS A 179 5.72 -12.60 -12.28
N ILE A 180 6.44 -11.65 -12.87
CA ILE A 180 6.91 -11.74 -14.26
C ILE A 180 7.83 -12.96 -14.43
N VAL A 181 8.83 -13.12 -13.57
CA VAL A 181 9.78 -14.25 -13.66
C VAL A 181 9.06 -15.59 -13.48
N SER A 182 8.12 -15.69 -12.53
CA SER A 182 7.39 -16.93 -12.27
C SER A 182 6.43 -17.30 -13.40
N THR A 183 5.79 -16.32 -14.04
CA THR A 183 4.81 -16.57 -15.12
C THR A 183 5.48 -16.77 -16.47
N HIS A 184 6.53 -16.02 -16.80
CA HIS A 184 7.22 -16.10 -18.09
C HIS A 184 8.34 -17.13 -18.13
N GLY A 185 8.97 -17.45 -17.00
CA GLY A 185 9.96 -18.54 -16.92
C GLY A 185 9.39 -19.92 -17.24
N ILE A 186 8.07 -20.12 -17.05
CA ILE A 186 7.39 -21.40 -17.29
C ILE A 186 7.03 -21.58 -18.77
N ASN A 187 6.69 -20.51 -19.49
CA ASN A 187 6.15 -20.62 -20.85
C ASN A 187 7.19 -20.88 -21.94
N HIS A 188 8.46 -20.52 -21.72
CA HIS A 188 9.53 -20.87 -22.67
C HIS A 188 9.98 -22.34 -22.58
N ALA A 189 9.64 -23.06 -21.51
CA ALA A 189 10.00 -24.47 -21.35
C ALA A 189 9.06 -25.43 -22.10
N THR A 190 7.81 -25.02 -22.41
CA THR A 190 6.77 -25.93 -22.93
C THR A 190 6.49 -25.81 -24.43
N SER A 191 7.09 -24.84 -25.14
CA SER A 191 6.97 -24.71 -26.60
C SER A 191 8.31 -24.93 -27.31
N SER A 192 8.86 -26.14 -27.20
CA SER A 192 9.96 -26.59 -28.05
C SER A 192 9.45 -27.59 -29.11
N ARG A 193 9.06 -27.05 -30.27
CA ARG A 193 9.23 -27.75 -31.55
C ARG A 193 10.53 -27.23 -32.17
N SER A 194 11.56 -28.07 -32.08
CA SER A 194 12.75 -28.13 -32.95
C SER A 194 13.59 -26.84 -33.15
N SER A 195 14.54 -26.59 -32.24
CA SER A 195 15.98 -26.31 -32.52
C SER A 195 16.68 -25.85 -31.22
N PRO A 196 17.81 -26.44 -30.81
CA PRO A 196 18.49 -26.08 -29.58
C PRO A 196 19.45 -24.91 -29.82
N THR A 197 19.10 -23.71 -29.37
CA THR A 197 20.07 -22.65 -29.05
C THR A 197 20.09 -22.46 -27.54
N SER A 198 21.19 -22.87 -26.92
CA SER A 198 21.36 -23.13 -25.48
C SER A 198 21.48 -21.89 -24.58
N GLY A 199 20.87 -20.75 -24.93
CA GLY A 199 21.09 -19.47 -24.23
C GLY A 199 20.01 -19.03 -23.24
N GLY A 200 18.78 -19.54 -23.34
CA GLY A 200 17.62 -18.95 -22.66
C GLY A 200 17.41 -19.34 -21.19
N SER A 201 17.83 -20.52 -20.75
CA SER A 201 17.52 -21.02 -19.40
C SER A 201 18.35 -20.38 -18.28
N HIS A 202 19.58 -19.93 -18.59
CA HIS A 202 20.50 -19.37 -17.59
C HIS A 202 20.07 -18.00 -17.05
N LEU A 203 19.35 -17.21 -17.86
CA LEU A 203 18.90 -15.87 -17.49
C LEU A 203 17.74 -15.92 -16.47
N ALA A 204 16.84 -16.89 -16.61
CA ALA A 204 15.72 -17.06 -15.68
C ALA A 204 16.20 -17.51 -14.30
N GLU A 205 17.16 -18.45 -14.25
CA GLU A 205 17.74 -18.93 -12.99
C GLU A 205 18.53 -17.83 -12.26
N SER A 206 19.35 -17.05 -12.99
CA SER A 206 20.10 -15.94 -12.39
C SER A 206 19.19 -14.83 -11.87
N HIS A 207 18.10 -14.50 -12.58
CA HIS A 207 17.10 -13.54 -12.13
C HIS A 207 16.33 -14.05 -10.90
N LEU A 208 15.98 -15.34 -10.85
CA LEU A 208 15.34 -15.94 -9.68
C LEU A 208 16.27 -15.93 -8.46
N GLN A 209 17.55 -16.24 -8.65
CA GLN A 209 18.55 -16.14 -7.58
C GLN A 209 18.74 -14.69 -7.12
N THR A 210 18.79 -13.74 -8.07
CA THR A 210 18.86 -12.30 -7.75
C THR A 210 17.65 -11.86 -6.95
N LEU A 211 16.44 -12.30 -7.30
CA LEU A 211 15.23 -12.03 -6.53
C LEU A 211 15.31 -12.65 -5.12
N LYS A 212 15.75 -13.90 -4.98
CA LYS A 212 15.95 -14.53 -3.65
C LYS A 212 16.91 -13.72 -2.78
N VAL A 213 18.03 -13.27 -3.35
CA VAL A 213 19.01 -12.43 -2.64
C VAL A 213 18.39 -11.08 -2.25
N LEU A 214 17.74 -10.38 -3.18
CA LEU A 214 17.14 -9.07 -2.92
C LEU A 214 15.98 -9.15 -1.89
N THR A 215 15.19 -10.22 -1.90
CA THR A 215 14.16 -10.47 -0.88
C THR A 215 14.79 -10.75 0.48
N SER A 216 15.90 -11.49 0.54
CA SER A 216 16.61 -11.77 1.80
C SER A 216 17.23 -10.51 2.44
N LEU A 217 17.68 -9.55 1.63
CA LEU A 217 18.23 -8.27 2.12
C LEU A 217 17.18 -7.38 2.81
N GLY A 218 15.89 -7.62 2.55
CA GLY A 218 14.78 -6.96 3.25
C GLY A 218 14.43 -7.60 4.59
N SER A 219 14.95 -8.79 4.92
CA SER A 219 14.64 -9.48 6.17
C SER A 219 15.40 -8.83 7.35
N PRO A 220 14.72 -8.47 8.45
CA PRO A 220 15.36 -7.90 9.63
C PRO A 220 16.40 -8.83 10.26
N GLU A 221 16.32 -10.14 10.03
CA GLU A 221 17.26 -11.15 10.57
C GLU A 221 18.67 -11.04 9.97
N VAL A 222 18.80 -10.58 8.72
CA VAL A 222 20.11 -10.41 8.06
C VAL A 222 20.84 -9.18 8.62
N ARG A 223 20.12 -8.15 9.06
CA ARG A 223 20.70 -6.95 9.70
C ARG A 223 21.40 -7.28 11.03
N THR A 224 20.92 -8.31 11.74
CA THR A 224 21.55 -8.80 12.97
C THR A 224 22.83 -9.59 12.69
N ALA A 225 22.91 -10.32 11.57
CA ALA A 225 24.09 -11.09 11.18
C ALA A 225 25.27 -10.20 10.76
N THR A 226 25.01 -9.06 10.09
CA THR A 226 26.05 -8.07 9.75
C THR A 226 26.51 -7.27 10.97
N ALA A 227 25.64 -7.04 11.96
CA ALA A 227 26.03 -6.48 13.26
C ALA A 227 26.85 -7.47 14.11
N ALA A 228 26.56 -8.78 14.02
CA ALA A 228 27.31 -9.82 14.71
C ALA A 228 28.77 -9.96 14.21
N LEU A 229 29.05 -9.69 12.94
CA LEU A 229 30.42 -9.63 12.40
C LEU A 229 31.19 -8.35 12.80
N ALA A 230 30.48 -7.25 13.09
CA ALA A 230 31.07 -6.03 13.65
C ALA A 230 31.36 -6.14 15.17
N SER A 231 30.99 -7.25 15.81
CA SER A 231 31.13 -7.50 17.25
C SER A 231 32.51 -8.06 17.66
N CYS A 232 33.44 -8.22 16.71
CA CYS A 232 34.79 -8.77 16.97
C CYS A 232 35.85 -7.72 17.34
N LEU A 233 35.46 -6.48 17.66
CA LEU A 233 36.37 -5.45 18.18
C LEU A 233 36.30 -5.42 19.73
N PRO A 234 37.44 -5.25 20.43
CA PRO A 234 37.50 -5.36 21.89
C PRO A 234 36.72 -4.22 22.56
N GLN A 235 35.66 -4.56 23.30
CA GLN A 235 34.95 -3.63 24.17
C GLN A 235 35.78 -3.28 25.41
N PRO A 236 35.86 -2.00 25.83
CA PRO A 236 36.35 -1.64 27.15
C PRO A 236 35.32 -2.03 28.22
N ALA A 237 35.83 -2.47 29.37
CA ALA A 237 35.06 -2.95 30.52
C ALA A 237 33.93 -1.99 30.91
N GLN A 238 32.70 -2.48 30.85
CA GLN A 238 31.53 -1.77 31.36
C GLN A 238 31.45 -1.98 32.88
N THR A 239 31.72 -0.92 33.63
CA THR A 239 31.32 -0.77 35.02
C THR A 239 29.80 -0.72 35.09
N ALA A 240 29.22 -1.64 35.86
CA ALA A 240 27.80 -1.71 36.16
C ALA A 240 27.34 -0.41 36.83
N SER A 241 26.60 0.41 36.08
CA SER A 241 25.86 1.55 36.60
C SER A 241 24.42 1.10 36.90
N SER A 242 24.10 1.07 38.18
CA SER A 242 22.75 0.97 38.72
C SER A 242 21.91 2.17 38.27
N TYR A 243 21.16 2.01 37.19
CA TYR A 243 20.12 2.96 36.83
C TYR A 243 18.86 2.73 37.66
N SER A 244 18.41 3.83 38.25
CA SER A 244 17.25 4.03 39.09
C SER A 244 15.94 3.48 38.49
N ASN A 245 15.07 3.04 39.39
CA ASN A 245 13.68 2.63 39.16
C ASN A 245 12.82 3.79 38.61
N ALA A 246 13.07 4.23 37.39
CA ALA A 246 12.10 4.99 36.63
C ALA A 246 10.98 4.02 36.25
N SER A 247 9.79 4.23 36.80
CA SER A 247 8.56 3.52 36.47
C SER A 247 8.42 3.46 34.94
N LYS A 248 8.72 2.30 34.36
CA LYS A 248 8.59 2.08 32.92
C LYS A 248 7.11 2.18 32.58
N ALA A 249 6.69 3.35 32.11
CA ALA A 249 5.33 3.56 31.65
C ALA A 249 5.03 2.49 30.59
N LEU A 250 4.01 1.67 30.86
CA LEU A 250 3.55 0.66 29.90
C LEU A 250 3.12 1.35 28.60
N PRO A 251 3.43 0.76 27.43
CA PRO A 251 2.95 1.31 26.16
C PRO A 251 1.41 1.35 26.14
N MET A 252 0.88 2.36 25.47
CA MET A 252 -0.56 2.63 25.38
C MET A 252 -1.01 2.66 23.92
N CYS A 253 -2.13 1.99 23.61
CA CYS A 253 -2.82 2.16 22.34
C CYS A 253 -3.56 3.51 22.31
N LEU A 254 -3.28 4.39 21.34
CA LEU A 254 -3.91 5.72 21.26
C LEU A 254 -5.41 5.69 20.93
N PHE A 255 -5.91 4.58 20.39
CA PHE A 255 -7.31 4.46 19.95
C PHE A 255 -8.24 3.99 21.08
N CYS A 256 -7.89 2.89 21.76
CA CYS A 256 -8.67 2.32 22.86
C CYS A 256 -8.13 2.67 24.25
N LEU A 257 -6.97 3.33 24.34
CA LEU A 257 -6.29 3.71 25.58
C LEU A 257 -5.83 2.53 26.46
N LEU A 258 -5.86 1.30 25.94
CA LEU A 258 -5.33 0.12 26.62
C LEU A 258 -3.84 0.30 26.89
N ARG A 259 -3.44 0.15 28.16
CA ARG A 259 -2.04 0.07 28.58
C ARG A 259 -1.74 -1.38 28.91
N SER A 260 -0.77 -1.97 28.23
CA SER A 260 -0.38 -3.36 28.48
C SER A 260 1.06 -3.61 28.03
N SER A 261 1.80 -4.43 28.79
CA SER A 261 3.13 -4.92 28.38
C SER A 261 3.08 -5.73 27.09
N SER A 262 1.92 -6.31 26.75
CA SER A 262 1.70 -7.02 25.49
C SER A 262 1.75 -6.12 24.25
N LEU A 263 1.69 -4.79 24.40
CA LEU A 263 1.79 -3.85 23.27
C LEU A 263 3.24 -3.50 22.91
N VAL A 264 4.25 -4.07 23.58
CA VAL A 264 5.67 -3.88 23.22
C VAL A 264 6.02 -4.72 21.98
N GLY A 265 6.91 -4.21 21.11
CA GLY A 265 7.39 -4.95 19.94
C GLY A 265 6.30 -5.12 18.89
N SER A 266 6.10 -6.36 18.41
CA SER A 266 5.07 -6.69 17.41
C SER A 266 3.65 -6.69 17.96
N GLY A 267 3.46 -6.68 19.28
CA GLY A 267 2.13 -6.78 19.88
C GLY A 267 1.24 -5.56 19.65
N MET A 268 1.80 -4.40 19.29
CA MET A 268 1.01 -3.23 18.88
C MET A 268 0.36 -3.44 17.51
N ASP A 269 1.09 -4.04 16.55
CA ASP A 269 0.58 -4.34 15.22
C ASP A 269 -0.52 -5.40 15.28
N GLU A 270 -0.31 -6.46 16.08
CA GLU A 270 -1.32 -7.50 16.34
C GLU A 270 -2.55 -6.92 17.04
N HIS A 271 -2.36 -5.98 17.97
CA HIS A 271 -3.47 -5.27 18.59
C HIS A 271 -4.26 -4.47 17.56
N PHE A 272 -3.61 -3.75 16.64
CA PHE A 272 -4.31 -2.98 15.60
C PHE A 272 -5.06 -3.87 14.62
N SER A 273 -4.45 -4.95 14.16
CA SER A 273 -5.05 -5.86 13.19
C SER A 273 -6.19 -6.67 13.78
N GLU A 274 -6.10 -7.12 15.04
CA GLU A 274 -7.02 -8.15 15.57
C GLU A 274 -7.83 -7.75 16.80
N ALA A 275 -7.29 -6.91 17.70
CA ALA A 275 -7.86 -6.75 19.04
C ALA A 275 -8.49 -5.38 19.31
N CYS A 276 -8.00 -4.29 18.71
CA CYS A 276 -8.43 -2.93 19.00
C CYS A 276 -9.90 -2.72 18.60
N PRO A 277 -10.82 -2.44 19.56
CA PRO A 277 -12.24 -2.27 19.27
C PRO A 277 -12.59 -1.00 18.49
N CYS A 278 -11.69 -0.01 18.52
CA CYS A 278 -11.83 1.26 17.82
C CYS A 278 -11.40 1.19 16.35
N LEU A 279 -10.77 0.09 15.94
CA LEU A 279 -10.31 -0.13 14.57
C LEU A 279 -11.14 -1.23 13.90
N ALA A 280 -11.17 -1.21 12.58
CA ALA A 280 -11.67 -2.32 11.77
C ALA A 280 -10.75 -2.56 10.58
N LEU A 281 -10.77 -3.81 10.09
CA LEU A 281 -10.13 -4.16 8.83
C LEU A 281 -11.15 -3.94 7.72
N CYS A 282 -10.76 -3.19 6.69
CA CYS A 282 -11.53 -3.15 5.47
C CYS A 282 -11.64 -4.57 4.89
N SER A 283 -12.88 -5.01 4.63
CA SER A 283 -13.14 -6.36 4.10
C SER A 283 -12.58 -6.58 2.68
N HIS A 284 -12.29 -5.50 1.96
CA HIS A 284 -11.83 -5.53 0.58
C HIS A 284 -10.31 -5.45 0.44
N CYS A 285 -9.64 -4.64 1.26
CA CYS A 285 -8.20 -4.40 1.14
C CYS A 285 -7.39 -4.74 2.39
N SER A 286 -8.02 -5.22 3.46
CA SER A 286 -7.37 -5.54 4.74
C SER A 286 -6.62 -4.36 5.38
N THR A 287 -6.88 -3.12 4.95
CA THR A 287 -6.31 -1.93 5.59
C THR A 287 -6.99 -1.73 6.94
N VAL A 288 -6.20 -1.44 7.97
CA VAL A 288 -6.71 -1.09 9.30
C VAL A 288 -7.13 0.38 9.27
N LEU A 289 -8.41 0.64 9.56
CA LEU A 289 -9.01 1.96 9.53
C LEU A 289 -9.65 2.29 10.88
N GLU A 290 -9.70 3.58 11.22
CA GLU A 290 -10.46 4.06 12.37
C GLU A 290 -11.95 3.95 12.08
N ARG A 291 -12.70 3.35 13.00
CA ARG A 291 -14.09 2.98 12.75
C ARG A 291 -15.02 4.17 12.58
N ARG A 292 -14.74 5.28 13.26
CA ARG A 292 -15.46 6.55 13.06
C ARG A 292 -15.40 7.01 11.61
N SER A 293 -14.29 6.71 10.93
CA SER A 293 -14.02 7.19 9.59
C SER A 293 -14.34 6.16 8.51
N LEU A 294 -14.74 4.93 8.84
CA LEU A 294 -14.88 3.84 7.85
C LEU A 294 -15.80 4.20 6.67
N GLY A 295 -16.87 4.98 6.88
CA GLY A 295 -17.74 5.40 5.77
C GLY A 295 -17.04 6.28 4.72
N GLN A 296 -16.17 7.21 5.14
CA GLN A 296 -15.45 8.11 4.24
C GLN A 296 -14.10 7.51 3.82
N ASP A 297 -13.36 6.95 4.77
CA ASP A 297 -12.01 6.44 4.58
C ASP A 297 -11.97 5.08 3.89
N GLU A 298 -12.99 4.22 4.01
CA GLU A 298 -12.99 2.93 3.31
C GLU A 298 -13.15 3.14 1.80
N VAL A 299 -14.02 4.06 1.39
CA VAL A 299 -14.18 4.45 -0.02
C VAL A 299 -12.89 5.10 -0.52
N VAL A 300 -12.28 6.00 0.25
CA VAL A 300 -11.03 6.68 -0.15
C VAL A 300 -9.84 5.71 -0.19
N ALA A 301 -9.67 4.87 0.82
CA ALA A 301 -8.59 3.88 0.89
C ALA A 301 -8.74 2.81 -0.20
N CYS A 302 -9.94 2.28 -0.42
CA CYS A 302 -10.19 1.30 -1.49
C CYS A 302 -10.13 1.92 -2.88
N ARG A 303 -10.47 3.21 -3.02
CA ARG A 303 -10.25 3.97 -4.26
C ARG A 303 -8.77 4.22 -4.53
N GLY A 304 -7.99 4.49 -3.50
CA GLY A 304 -6.52 4.57 -3.58
C GLY A 304 -5.87 3.24 -3.98
N LEU A 305 -6.59 2.13 -3.76
CA LEU A 305 -6.23 0.77 -4.17
C LEU A 305 -7.03 0.29 -5.40
N GLY A 306 -7.52 1.21 -6.24
CA GLY A 306 -8.03 0.89 -7.57
C GLY A 306 -9.22 -0.07 -7.65
N LEU A 307 -9.89 -0.39 -6.53
CA LEU A 307 -10.90 -1.44 -6.51
C LEU A 307 -12.16 -1.00 -7.28
N PRO A 308 -12.63 -1.78 -8.29
CA PRO A 308 -13.69 -1.35 -9.21
C PRO A 308 -15.01 -0.95 -8.54
N TRP A 309 -15.33 -1.56 -7.38
CA TRP A 309 -16.54 -1.25 -6.63
C TRP A 309 -16.49 0.16 -6.03
N ALA A 310 -15.33 0.65 -5.57
CA ALA A 310 -15.21 1.99 -4.97
C ALA A 310 -15.53 3.12 -5.97
N ALA A 311 -15.32 2.89 -7.27
CA ALA A 311 -15.68 3.82 -8.34
C ALA A 311 -17.20 3.84 -8.64
N LEU A 312 -17.91 2.73 -8.38
CA LEU A 312 -19.36 2.63 -8.53
C LEU A 312 -20.11 3.39 -7.43
N TYR A 313 -19.63 3.33 -6.17
CA TYR A 313 -20.28 4.03 -5.05
C TYR A 313 -20.12 5.56 -5.07
N ALA A 314 -19.09 6.09 -5.74
CA ALA A 314 -18.87 7.53 -5.85
C ALA A 314 -19.81 8.23 -6.85
N ARG A 315 -20.56 7.48 -7.67
CA ARG A 315 -21.29 8.02 -8.82
C ARG A 315 -22.74 8.42 -8.51
N ASP A 316 -23.35 7.83 -7.46
CA ASP A 316 -24.82 7.87 -7.27
C ASP A 316 -25.31 8.25 -5.84
N GLY A 317 -24.68 9.20 -5.13
CA GLY A 317 -25.32 9.83 -3.95
C GLY A 317 -24.38 10.31 -2.83
N PRO A 318 -24.89 11.07 -1.82
CA PRO A 318 -24.08 11.66 -0.76
C PRO A 318 -23.36 10.59 0.08
N VAL A 319 -22.07 10.82 0.32
CA VAL A 319 -21.07 9.92 0.94
C VAL A 319 -21.48 9.34 2.31
N ASN A 320 -22.49 9.92 2.97
CA ASN A 320 -23.01 9.46 4.27
C ASN A 320 -23.83 8.16 4.20
N PHE A 321 -24.16 7.66 3.01
CA PHE A 321 -25.03 6.50 2.84
C PHE A 321 -24.34 5.14 3.13
N VAL A 322 -23.01 5.11 3.26
CA VAL A 322 -22.23 3.87 3.45
C VAL A 322 -22.19 3.39 4.90
N ALA A 323 -22.62 4.22 5.86
CA ALA A 323 -22.41 3.96 7.29
C ALA A 323 -23.46 3.03 7.96
N GLY A 324 -24.60 2.73 7.31
CA GLY A 324 -25.76 2.15 7.98
C GLY A 324 -26.16 0.72 7.61
N HIS A 325 -25.65 0.13 6.53
CA HIS A 325 -26.03 -1.24 6.16
C HIS A 325 -24.87 -2.00 5.53
N THR A 326 -24.62 -3.19 6.07
CA THR A 326 -23.82 -4.27 5.49
C THR A 326 -23.82 -4.20 3.97
N LEU A 327 -22.63 -4.04 3.37
CA LEU A 327 -22.35 -4.11 1.94
C LEU A 327 -23.27 -5.10 1.23
N CYS A 328 -24.40 -4.61 0.71
CA CYS A 328 -25.28 -5.41 -0.12
C CYS A 328 -24.54 -5.65 -1.43
N CYS A 329 -24.21 -6.91 -1.73
CA CYS A 329 -23.74 -7.33 -3.04
C CYS A 329 -24.60 -6.67 -4.14
N SER A 330 -23.96 -6.30 -5.24
CA SER A 330 -24.52 -5.48 -6.34
C SER A 330 -25.92 -5.87 -6.85
N VAL A 331 -26.33 -7.13 -6.67
CA VAL A 331 -27.68 -7.63 -7.04
C VAL A 331 -28.74 -7.34 -5.97
N ALA A 332 -28.38 -7.34 -4.68
CA ALA A 332 -29.28 -6.99 -3.58
C ALA A 332 -29.48 -5.47 -3.49
N PHE A 333 -28.45 -4.68 -3.82
CA PHE A 333 -28.49 -3.21 -3.76
C PHE A 333 -29.61 -2.60 -4.62
N LEU A 334 -29.81 -3.10 -5.85
CA LEU A 334 -30.88 -2.62 -6.74
C LEU A 334 -32.29 -2.95 -6.21
N ASN A 335 -32.48 -4.14 -5.64
CA ASN A 335 -33.76 -4.54 -5.06
C ASN A 335 -34.05 -3.80 -3.74
N PHE A 336 -33.02 -3.50 -2.95
CA PHE A 336 -33.14 -2.80 -1.67
C PHE A 336 -33.46 -1.31 -1.85
N PHE A 337 -32.86 -0.67 -2.86
CA PHE A 337 -33.14 0.73 -3.21
C PHE A 337 -34.54 0.89 -3.82
N ALA A 338 -34.97 -0.06 -4.67
CA ALA A 338 -36.31 -0.08 -5.25
C ALA A 338 -37.43 -0.25 -4.21
N ALA A 339 -37.13 -0.85 -3.05
CA ALA A 339 -38.09 -1.05 -1.97
C ALA A 339 -38.27 0.17 -1.05
N GLY A 340 -37.53 1.27 -1.26
CA GLY A 340 -37.66 2.49 -0.45
C GLY A 340 -37.34 2.33 1.04
N MET A 341 -36.61 1.26 1.41
CA MET A 341 -36.36 0.91 2.82
C MET A 341 -35.18 1.66 3.46
N CYS A 342 -34.47 2.51 2.71
CA CYS A 342 -33.44 3.38 3.25
C CYS A 342 -33.87 4.85 3.15
N SER A 343 -34.08 5.48 4.31
CA SER A 343 -34.14 6.93 4.43
C SER A 343 -32.85 7.42 5.08
N ALA A 344 -32.04 8.19 4.35
CA ALA A 344 -30.92 8.89 4.97
C ALA A 344 -31.50 9.92 5.97
N PRO A 345 -31.03 9.93 7.22
CA PRO A 345 -31.45 10.94 8.18
C PRO A 345 -30.97 12.33 7.72
N PRO A 346 -31.75 13.39 8.00
CA PRO A 346 -31.50 14.72 7.46
C PRO A 346 -30.27 15.43 8.04
N ASP A 347 -29.67 14.91 9.13
CA ASP A 347 -28.55 15.56 9.83
C ASP A 347 -27.18 15.00 9.42
N THR A 348 -26.33 15.90 8.93
CA THR A 348 -24.96 15.60 8.47
C THR A 348 -23.92 15.49 9.59
N GLU A 349 -24.26 15.88 10.82
CA GLU A 349 -23.30 15.95 11.93
C GLU A 349 -23.16 14.64 12.72
N HIS A 350 -24.09 13.72 12.55
CA HIS A 350 -24.10 12.44 13.24
C HIS A 350 -23.53 11.33 12.36
N GLY A 351 -22.80 10.40 12.98
CA GLY A 351 -22.36 9.18 12.32
C GLY A 351 -23.10 7.96 12.84
N TYR A 352 -23.07 6.86 12.09
CA TYR A 352 -23.76 5.61 12.45
C TYR A 352 -22.76 4.51 12.78
N CYS A 353 -22.98 3.82 13.89
CA CYS A 353 -22.20 2.64 14.21
C CYS A 353 -22.59 1.49 13.28
N MET A 354 -21.70 1.09 12.38
CA MET A 354 -21.94 0.01 11.41
C MET A 354 -22.24 -1.39 11.98
N TYR A 355 -22.12 -1.59 13.30
CA TYR A 355 -22.41 -2.87 13.94
C TYR A 355 -23.84 -2.93 14.46
N CYS A 356 -24.34 -1.83 15.02
CA CYS A 356 -25.63 -1.78 15.71
C CYS A 356 -26.57 -0.68 15.23
N ASP A 357 -26.15 0.07 14.21
CA ASP A 357 -26.88 1.18 13.57
C ASP A 357 -27.25 2.31 14.54
N ALA A 358 -26.58 2.37 15.70
CA ALA A 358 -26.75 3.46 16.65
C ALA A 358 -26.25 4.78 16.06
N CYS A 359 -27.08 5.82 16.17
CA CYS A 359 -26.71 7.20 15.83
C CYS A 359 -25.81 7.77 16.92
N LEU A 360 -24.63 8.24 16.53
CA LEU A 360 -23.59 8.76 17.43
C LEU A 360 -23.23 10.19 17.03
N GLY A 361 -22.97 11.03 18.03
CA GLY A 361 -22.45 12.39 17.81
C GLY A 361 -21.07 12.40 17.16
N PRO A 362 -20.61 13.56 16.66
CA PRO A 362 -19.31 13.69 16.00
C PRO A 362 -18.12 13.61 16.96
N GLN A 363 -18.32 13.63 18.28
CA GLN A 363 -17.23 13.64 19.26
C GLN A 363 -16.55 12.27 19.36
N LEU A 364 -15.22 12.26 19.38
CA LEU A 364 -14.42 11.03 19.39
C LEU A 364 -14.66 10.21 20.68
N GLU A 365 -14.89 10.89 21.79
CA GLU A 365 -15.12 10.29 23.10
C GLU A 365 -16.43 9.48 23.11
N VAL A 366 -17.47 9.97 22.43
CA VAL A 366 -18.76 9.27 22.30
C VAL A 366 -18.58 7.98 21.51
N TRP A 367 -17.84 8.03 20.40
CA TRP A 367 -17.49 6.84 19.61
C TRP A 367 -16.67 5.84 20.41
N ARG A 368 -15.62 6.29 21.09
CA ARG A 368 -14.76 5.43 21.91
C ARG A 368 -15.57 4.77 23.03
N HIS A 369 -16.38 5.53 23.76
CA HIS A 369 -17.24 4.99 24.81
C HIS A 369 -18.22 3.96 24.25
N HIS A 370 -18.89 4.27 23.13
CA HIS A 370 -19.81 3.34 22.50
C HIS A 370 -19.12 2.04 22.07
N LEU A 371 -17.97 2.12 21.38
CA LEU A 371 -17.28 0.95 20.83
C LEU A 371 -16.64 0.05 21.90
N LEU A 372 -16.23 0.63 23.03
CA LEU A 372 -15.63 -0.10 24.15
C LEU A 372 -16.66 -0.63 25.15
N HIS A 373 -17.78 0.07 25.37
CA HIS A 373 -18.66 -0.22 26.50
C HIS A 373 -20.13 -0.47 26.13
N CYS A 374 -20.64 0.11 25.04
CA CYS A 374 -22.07 0.04 24.71
C CYS A 374 -22.40 -0.89 23.54
N CYS A 375 -21.48 -1.06 22.58
CA CYS A 375 -21.72 -1.82 21.35
C CYS A 375 -21.53 -3.32 21.60
N ASP A 376 -22.63 -4.02 21.83
CA ASP A 376 -22.71 -5.48 21.99
C ASP A 376 -22.38 -6.23 20.69
N LYS A 377 -22.69 -5.63 19.53
CA LYS A 377 -22.41 -6.18 18.21
C LYS A 377 -20.99 -5.94 17.71
N ASN A 378 -20.13 -5.24 18.46
CA ASN A 378 -18.71 -5.07 18.11
C ASN A 378 -17.93 -6.37 18.36
N PRO A 379 -17.49 -7.11 17.31
CA PRO A 379 -16.86 -8.43 17.49
C PRO A 379 -15.52 -8.36 18.23
N ARG A 380 -14.86 -7.20 18.25
CA ARG A 380 -13.57 -6.99 18.92
C ARG A 380 -13.71 -6.63 20.40
N ASN A 381 -14.90 -6.22 20.85
CA ASN A 381 -15.09 -5.77 22.23
C ASN A 381 -14.83 -6.89 23.25
N ARG A 382 -15.33 -8.11 22.99
CA ARG A 382 -15.11 -9.27 23.87
C ARG A 382 -13.63 -9.62 24.06
N LYS A 383 -12.85 -9.61 22.98
CA LYS A 383 -11.40 -9.88 23.05
C LYS A 383 -10.66 -8.82 23.85
N HIS A 384 -11.03 -7.55 23.68
CA HIS A 384 -10.41 -6.45 24.41
C HIS A 384 -10.69 -6.51 25.92
N GLN A 385 -11.91 -6.86 26.32
CA GLN A 385 -12.25 -7.05 27.74
C GLN A 385 -11.40 -8.14 28.40
N GLN A 386 -11.21 -9.28 27.73
CA GLN A 386 -10.36 -10.37 28.21
C GLN A 386 -8.89 -9.93 28.38
N GLN A 387 -8.38 -9.10 27.47
CA GLN A 387 -7.01 -8.57 27.58
C GLN A 387 -6.87 -7.56 28.72
N GLY A 388 -7.86 -6.68 28.92
CA GLY A 388 -7.87 -5.71 30.01
C GLY A 388 -7.91 -6.37 31.39
N GLU A 389 -8.71 -7.42 31.55
CA GLU A 389 -8.78 -8.20 32.81
C GLU A 389 -7.46 -8.91 33.12
N ALA A 390 -6.81 -9.49 32.10
CA ALA A 390 -5.50 -10.13 32.27
C ALA A 390 -4.42 -9.12 32.69
N SER A 391 -4.42 -7.91 32.12
CA SER A 391 -3.48 -6.85 32.52
C SER A 391 -3.74 -6.35 33.93
N ALA A 392 -5.00 -6.15 34.31
CA ALA A 392 -5.36 -5.72 35.67
C ALA A 392 -4.97 -6.75 36.74
N ALA A 393 -5.06 -8.05 36.43
CA ALA A 393 -4.62 -9.12 37.32
C ALA A 393 -3.10 -9.13 37.56
N VAL A 394 -2.30 -8.75 36.55
CA VAL A 394 -0.83 -8.65 36.69
C VAL A 394 -0.44 -7.44 37.53
N ASP A 395 -1.13 -6.31 37.38
CA ASP A 395 -0.90 -5.12 38.20
C ASP A 395 -1.38 -5.30 39.66
N ALA A 396 -2.37 -6.16 39.90
CA ALA A 396 -2.85 -6.52 41.23
C ALA A 396 -1.94 -7.48 42.02
N GLY A 397 -0.77 -7.84 41.46
CA GLY A 397 0.25 -8.67 42.09
C GLY A 397 0.98 -8.03 43.28
N ASN A 398 0.26 -7.48 44.26
CA ASN A 398 0.67 -7.36 45.65
C ASN A 398 -0.59 -7.36 46.56
N PRO A 399 -1.14 -8.52 46.92
CA PRO A 399 -2.44 -8.62 47.61
C PRO A 399 -2.44 -8.22 49.09
N GLU A 400 -1.33 -7.72 49.66
CA GLU A 400 -1.24 -7.41 51.11
C GLU A 400 -1.54 -5.96 51.51
N GLN A 401 -1.87 -5.04 50.59
CA GLN A 401 -2.06 -3.62 50.95
C GLN A 401 -3.44 -3.00 50.63
N THR A 402 -4.35 -3.68 49.93
CA THR A 402 -5.61 -3.04 49.46
C THR A 402 -6.85 -3.33 50.29
N ASN A 403 -6.76 -4.19 51.32
CA ASN A 403 -7.92 -4.53 52.16
C ASN A 403 -8.18 -3.55 53.33
N GLU A 404 -7.21 -2.70 53.72
CA GLU A 404 -7.43 -1.71 54.79
C GLU A 404 -8.01 -0.38 54.29
N GLU A 405 -7.75 0.00 53.03
CA GLU A 405 -8.20 1.29 52.48
C GLU A 405 -9.65 1.27 51.98
N CYS A 406 -10.17 0.10 51.57
CA CYS A 406 -11.57 -0.05 51.19
C CYS A 406 -12.55 -0.09 52.38
N ALA A 407 -12.07 -0.45 53.58
CA ALA A 407 -12.88 -0.46 54.80
C ALA A 407 -13.08 0.94 55.40
N GLN A 408 -12.18 1.89 55.14
CA GLN A 408 -12.27 3.25 55.70
C GLN A 408 -13.25 4.17 54.93
N LEU A 409 -13.50 3.91 53.65
CA LEU A 409 -14.39 4.74 52.82
C LEU A 409 -15.90 4.43 52.99
N GLN A 410 -16.27 3.34 53.67
CA GLN A 410 -17.68 3.04 53.97
C GLN A 410 -18.21 3.69 55.25
N HIS A 411 -17.34 4.17 56.15
CA HIS A 411 -17.77 4.85 57.38
C HIS A 411 -17.95 6.37 57.25
N GLN A 412 -17.58 6.99 56.12
CA GLN A 412 -17.65 8.45 55.96
C GLN A 412 -18.88 8.95 55.19
N LYS A 413 -19.86 8.09 54.89
CA LYS A 413 -21.14 8.46 54.25
C LYS A 413 -22.36 8.42 55.17
N GLN A 414 -22.15 8.30 56.48
CA GLN A 414 -23.19 8.48 57.50
C GLN A 414 -22.70 9.48 58.54
N GLY A 415 -22.72 10.75 58.17
CA GLY A 415 -22.44 11.90 59.04
C GLY A 415 -23.09 13.14 58.47
#